data_AF-A0A8J3ZCL2-F1
#
_entry.id   AF-A0A8J3ZCL2-F1
#
_cell.length_a   1.000
_cell.length_b   1.000
_cell.length_c   1.000
_cell.angle_alpha   90.00
_cell.angle_beta   90.00
_cell.angle_gamma   90.00
#
_symmetry.space_group_name_H-M   'P 1'
#
loop_
_entity.id
_entity.type
_entity.pdbx_description
1 polymer ?
#
loop_
_entity_poly.entity_id
_entity_poly.type
_entity_poly.pdbx_seq_one_letter_code
_entity_poly.pdbx_strand_id
1 'polypeptide(L)'
;MELTLSSHRVLETVTTAVSGDIDLSNADELERHLAEQLAGDAGTVDLDLTDVLFIDSAGINILVTARRRADEMGKTLRVTGASGLVRELLEMTGVWQYLSDTAR
;
A
#
# COMPACT_ATOMS: atom_id res chain seq x y z
N MET A 1 -2.82 0.25 17.16
CA MET A 1 -3.03 -1.21 17.11
C MET A 1 -1.76 -1.85 16.53
N GLU A 2 -1.49 -3.12 16.78
CA GLU A 2 -0.33 -3.79 16.18
C GLU A 2 -0.57 -3.99 14.67
N LEU A 3 0.42 -3.63 13.84
CA LEU A 3 0.35 -3.83 12.38
C LEU A 3 0.49 -5.32 12.09
N THR A 4 -0.37 -5.87 11.24
CA THR A 4 -0.20 -7.22 10.70
C THR A 4 -0.22 -7.20 9.18
N LEU A 5 0.77 -7.87 8.58
CA LEU A 5 0.95 -8.00 7.14
C LEU A 5 0.81 -9.46 6.73
N SER A 6 0.00 -9.72 5.71
CA SER A 6 -0.06 -11.04 5.08
C SER A 6 -0.08 -10.89 3.57
N SER A 7 0.67 -11.74 2.86
CA SER A 7 0.75 -11.68 1.40
C SER A 7 0.34 -13.01 0.77
N HIS A 8 -0.48 -12.93 -0.27
CA HIS A 8 -0.83 -14.06 -1.11
C HIS A 8 -0.57 -13.74 -2.58
N ARG A 9 -0.01 -14.69 -3.32
CA ARG A 9 0.28 -14.52 -4.76
C ARG A 9 -0.69 -15.33 -5.60
N VAL A 10 -1.27 -14.69 -6.61
CA VAL A 10 -2.07 -15.33 -7.66
C VAL A 10 -1.56 -14.82 -9.00
N LEU A 11 -0.96 -15.70 -9.79
CA LEU A 11 -0.34 -15.37 -11.09
C LEU A 11 0.71 -14.24 -10.96
N GLU A 12 0.52 -13.13 -11.66
CA GLU A 12 1.42 -11.97 -11.70
C GLU A 12 1.10 -10.91 -10.64
N THR A 13 0.09 -11.17 -9.80
CA THR A 13 -0.34 -10.25 -8.74
C THR A 13 -0.05 -10.85 -7.38
N VAL A 14 0.56 -10.06 -6.50
CA VAL A 14 0.62 -10.33 -5.07
C VAL A 14 -0.27 -9.35 -4.34
N THR A 15 -1.13 -9.85 -3.47
CA THR A 15 -1.95 -9.01 -2.60
C THR A 15 -1.36 -9.07 -1.21
N THR A 16 -1.07 -7.91 -0.64
CA THR A 16 -0.65 -7.71 0.74
C THR A 16 -1.82 -7.12 1.50
N ALA A 17 -2.45 -7.92 2.36
CA ALA A 17 -3.46 -7.43 3.29
C ALA A 17 -2.77 -6.81 4.52
N VAL A 18 -3.21 -5.60 4.84
CA VAL A 18 -2.76 -4.83 5.99
C VAL A 18 -3.91 -4.72 6.97
N SER A 19 -3.63 -4.96 8.25
CA SER A 19 -4.58 -4.73 9.33
C SER A 19 -3.91 -4.00 10.48
N GLY A 20 -4.70 -3.21 11.21
CA GLY A 20 -4.22 -2.33 12.27
C GLY A 20 -4.10 -0.88 11.81
N ASP A 21 -3.21 -0.13 12.44
CA ASP A 21 -3.00 1.29 12.17
C ASP A 21 -1.72 1.46 11.34
N ILE A 22 -1.72 2.37 10.37
CA ILE A 22 -0.50 2.71 9.62
C ILE A 22 0.03 4.05 10.10
N ASP A 23 1.19 4.04 10.76
CA ASP A 23 1.81 5.23 11.34
C ASP A 23 3.34 5.13 11.35
N LEU A 24 4.01 6.17 11.85
CA LEU A 24 5.46 6.22 11.89
C LEU A 24 6.11 5.04 12.64
N SER A 25 5.43 4.43 13.62
CA SER A 25 5.99 3.33 14.42
C SER A 25 6.16 2.04 13.63
N ASN A 26 5.40 1.86 12.56
CA ASN A 26 5.42 0.67 11.70
C ASN A 26 5.86 0.97 10.26
N ALA A 27 6.38 2.18 10.04
CA ALA A 27 6.84 2.66 8.75
C ALA A 27 7.89 1.76 8.09
N ASP A 28 8.96 1.45 8.83
CA ASP A 28 10.09 0.66 8.35
C ASP A 28 9.70 -0.80 8.05
N GLU A 29 8.69 -1.32 8.76
CA GLU A 29 8.17 -2.67 8.53
C GLU A 29 7.38 -2.73 7.23
N LEU A 30 6.43 -1.81 7.04
CA LEU A 30 5.63 -1.73 5.82
C LEU A 30 6.50 -1.45 4.59
N GLU A 31 7.43 -0.50 4.67
CA GLU A 31 8.31 -0.16 3.55
C GLU A 31 9.16 -1.35 3.10
N ARG A 32 9.79 -2.06 4.05
CA ARG A 32 10.61 -3.23 3.76
C ARG A 32 9.79 -4.35 3.14
N HIS A 33 8.61 -4.64 3.69
CA HIS A 33 7.72 -5.67 3.15
C HIS A 33 7.29 -5.35 1.71
N LEU A 34 6.89 -4.11 1.45
CA LEU A 34 6.53 -3.67 0.10
C LEU A 34 7.72 -3.74 -0.87
N ALA A 35 8.92 -3.37 -0.42
CA ALA A 35 10.13 -3.48 -1.22
C ALA A 35 10.46 -4.94 -1.57
N GLU A 36 10.25 -5.88 -0.65
CA GLU A 36 10.41 -7.33 -0.91
C GLU A 36 9.41 -7.84 -1.94
N GLN A 37 8.13 -7.44 -1.83
CA GLN A 37 7.11 -7.82 -2.82
C GLN A 37 7.41 -7.23 -4.21
N LEU A 38 7.84 -5.98 -4.26
CA LEU A 38 8.24 -5.31 -5.50
C LEU A 38 9.53 -5.91 -6.09
N ALA A 39 10.43 -6.48 -5.28
CA ALA A 39 11.62 -7.16 -5.79
C ALA A 39 11.35 -8.57 -6.34
N GLY A 40 10.25 -9.22 -5.93
CA GLY A 40 9.87 -10.56 -6.42
C GLY A 40 9.34 -10.56 -7.86
N ASP A 41 8.85 -11.71 -8.34
CA ASP A 41 8.46 -11.84 -9.77
C ASP A 41 7.08 -11.24 -10.12
N ALA A 42 6.37 -10.63 -9.16
CA ALA A 42 5.04 -10.10 -9.42
C ALA A 42 5.15 -8.78 -10.22
N GLY A 43 4.32 -8.65 -11.25
CA GLY A 43 4.17 -7.39 -11.99
C GLY A 43 3.28 -6.39 -11.25
N THR A 44 2.39 -6.90 -10.37
CA THR A 44 1.46 -6.08 -9.61
C THR A 44 1.48 -6.44 -8.12
N VAL A 45 1.50 -5.41 -7.27
CA VAL A 45 1.33 -5.50 -5.81
C VAL A 45 0.05 -4.77 -5.41
N ASP A 46 -0.94 -5.51 -4.93
CA ASP A 46 -2.17 -4.94 -4.37
C ASP A 46 -1.99 -4.78 -2.87
N LEU A 47 -2.09 -3.57 -2.35
CA LEU A 47 -2.12 -3.31 -0.93
C LEU A 47 -3.57 -3.17 -0.48
N ASP A 48 -4.09 -4.19 0.20
CA ASP A 48 -5.47 -4.20 0.70
C ASP A 48 -5.52 -3.58 2.10
N LEU A 49 -6.24 -2.47 2.20
CA LEU A 49 -6.43 -1.70 3.43
C LEU A 49 -7.83 -1.90 4.04
N THR A 50 -8.54 -2.97 3.69
CA THR A 50 -9.90 -3.26 4.20
C THR A 50 -9.96 -3.24 5.74
N ASP A 51 -8.92 -3.76 6.41
CA ASP A 51 -8.83 -3.85 7.87
C ASP A 51 -7.98 -2.73 8.50
N VAL A 52 -7.74 -1.63 7.76
CA VAL A 52 -7.03 -0.45 8.26
C VAL A 52 -8.04 0.65 8.60
N LEU A 53 -8.03 1.08 9.86
CA LEU A 53 -8.96 2.09 10.38
C LEU A 53 -8.32 3.47 10.58
N PHE A 54 -6.98 3.53 10.59
CA PHE A 54 -6.23 4.75 10.81
C PHE A 54 -4.98 4.80 9.93
N ILE A 55 -4.71 5.99 9.39
CA ILE A 55 -3.48 6.32 8.69
C ILE A 55 -3.07 7.76 9.02
N ASP A 56 -1.79 7.98 9.32
CA ASP A 56 -1.23 9.32 9.50
C ASP A 56 -0.45 9.81 8.26
N SER A 57 0.18 10.97 8.37
CA SER A 57 0.98 11.53 7.26
C SER A 57 2.23 10.71 6.92
N ALA A 58 2.81 9.99 7.89
CA ALA A 58 3.94 9.10 7.64
C ALA A 58 3.46 7.87 6.85
N GLY A 59 2.33 7.28 7.26
CA GLY A 59 1.64 6.22 6.53
C GLY A 59 1.38 6.59 5.07
N ILE A 60 0.78 7.75 4.82
CA ILE A 60 0.51 8.24 3.46
C ILE A 60 1.81 8.39 2.65
N ASN A 61 2.87 8.94 3.25
CA ASN A 61 4.15 9.12 2.58
C ASN A 61 4.76 7.78 2.14
N ILE A 62 4.69 6.74 2.98
CA ILE A 62 5.16 5.39 2.65
C ILE A 62 4.41 4.84 1.43
N LEU A 63 3.08 4.98 1.41
CA LEU A 63 2.26 4.50 0.27
C LEU A 63 2.68 5.19 -1.04
N VAL A 64 2.87 6.51 -1.00
CA VAL A 64 3.28 7.30 -2.17
C VAL A 64 4.70 6.92 -2.62
N THR A 65 5.62 6.75 -1.68
CA THR A 65 7.01 6.37 -1.97
C THR A 65 7.08 4.96 -2.55
N ALA A 66 6.32 4.02 -2.00
CA ALA A 66 6.22 2.66 -2.51
C ALA A 66 5.61 2.61 -3.92
N ARG A 67 4.56 3.41 -4.18
CA ARG A 67 3.97 3.52 -5.53
C ARG A 67 5.00 4.04 -6.53
N ARG A 68 5.70 5.12 -6.19
CA ARG A 68 6.73 5.70 -7.05
C ARG A 68 7.85 4.70 -7.35
N ARG A 69 8.29 3.94 -6.36
CA ARG A 69 9.30 2.89 -6.54
C ARG A 69 8.81 1.78 -7.45
N ALA A 70 7.54 1.39 -7.35
CA ALA A 70 6.95 0.44 -8.29
C ALA A 70 6.98 0.98 -9.72
N ASP A 71 6.57 2.24 -9.93
CA ASP A 71 6.59 2.89 -11.23
C ASP A 71 8.03 2.93 -11.82
N GLU A 72 9.04 3.25 -11.00
CA GLU A 72 10.47 3.26 -11.40
C GLU A 72 10.98 1.86 -11.78
N MET A 73 10.39 0.79 -11.22
CA MET A 73 10.70 -0.60 -11.55
C MET A 73 9.86 -1.16 -12.71
N GLY A 74 8.97 -0.36 -13.31
CA GLY A 74 8.04 -0.83 -14.34
C GLY A 74 6.98 -1.80 -13.81
N LYS A 75 6.64 -1.68 -12.52
CA LYS A 75 5.64 -2.50 -11.83
C LYS A 75 4.46 -1.65 -11.37
N THR A 76 3.37 -2.31 -11.03
CA THR A 76 2.19 -1.65 -10.47
C THR A 76 2.13 -1.91 -8.97
N LEU A 77 1.97 -0.86 -8.17
CA LEU A 77 1.51 -0.98 -6.78
C LEU A 77 0.20 -0.24 -6.63
N ARG A 78 -0.88 -0.87 -6.17
CA ARG A 78 -2.18 -0.20 -6.02
C ARG A 78 -2.77 -0.42 -4.65
N VAL A 79 -3.42 0.62 -4.12
CA VAL A 79 -4.18 0.56 -2.88
C VAL A 79 -5.61 0.14 -3.19
N THR A 80 -6.07 -0.88 -2.48
CA THR A 80 -7.42 -1.44 -2.53
C THR A 80 -8.01 -1.48 -1.12
N GLY A 81 -9.31 -1.76 -0.98
CA GLY A 81 -9.95 -1.94 0.33
C GLY A 81 -10.11 -0.70 1.21
N ALA A 82 -9.42 0.41 0.93
CA ALA A 82 -9.52 1.63 1.73
C ALA A 82 -10.96 2.15 1.78
N SER A 83 -11.46 2.40 2.99
CA SER A 83 -12.81 2.85 3.25
C SER A 83 -12.86 3.85 4.41
N GLY A 84 -14.02 4.49 4.62
CA GLY A 84 -14.25 5.43 5.72
C GLY A 84 -13.18 6.54 5.82
N LEU A 85 -12.72 6.81 7.04
CA LEU A 85 -11.75 7.87 7.33
C LEU A 85 -10.44 7.71 6.56
N VAL A 86 -9.94 6.49 6.39
CA VAL A 86 -8.70 6.23 5.64
C VAL A 86 -8.86 6.69 4.20
N ARG A 87 -9.98 6.32 3.56
CA ARG A 87 -10.26 6.77 2.20
C ARG A 87 -10.45 8.28 2.10
N GLU A 88 -11.22 8.88 3.00
CA GLU A 88 -11.43 10.33 3.05
C GLU A 88 -10.10 11.09 3.17
N LEU A 89 -9.18 10.64 4.03
CA LEU A 89 -7.85 11.26 4.17
C LEU A 89 -6.99 11.12 2.91
N LEU A 90 -7.01 9.96 2.26
CA LEU A 90 -6.29 9.76 1.00
C LEU A 90 -6.87 10.63 -0.15
N GLU A 91 -8.19 10.83 -0.17
CA GLU A 91 -8.85 11.71 -1.13
C GLU A 91 -8.56 13.18 -0.83
N MET A 92 -8.63 13.60 0.43
CA MET A 92 -8.32 14.96 0.88
C MET A 92 -6.88 15.38 0.59
N THR A 93 -5.94 14.45 0.71
CA THR A 93 -4.52 14.69 0.35
C THR A 93 -4.26 14.59 -1.15
N GLY A 94 -5.27 14.22 -1.96
CA GLY A 94 -5.18 14.11 -3.42
C GLY A 94 -4.38 12.90 -3.91
N VAL A 95 -3.89 12.04 -3.01
CA VAL A 95 -3.08 10.87 -3.38
C VAL A 95 -3.91 9.67 -3.77
N TRP A 96 -5.20 9.64 -3.39
CA TRP A 96 -6.07 8.49 -3.64
C TRP A 96 -6.06 8.06 -5.10
N GLN A 97 -6.19 9.00 -6.03
CA GLN A 97 -6.17 8.68 -7.47
C GLN A 97 -4.84 8.08 -7.89
N TYR A 98 -3.71 8.62 -7.43
CA TYR A 98 -2.39 8.07 -7.72
C TYR A 98 -2.19 6.66 -7.15
N LEU A 99 -2.70 6.41 -5.95
CA LEU A 99 -2.55 5.13 -5.26
C LEU A 99 -3.52 4.05 -5.76
N SER A 100 -4.72 4.42 -6.21
CA SER A 100 -5.75 3.47 -6.65
C SER A 100 -5.75 3.18 -8.15
N ASP A 101 -5.00 3.97 -8.93
CA ASP A 101 -4.98 3.80 -10.39
C ASP A 101 -4.29 2.49 -10.80
N THR A 102 -4.87 1.90 -11.84
CA THR A 102 -4.39 0.68 -12.50
C THR A 102 -3.55 0.99 -13.75
N ALA A 103 -3.48 2.26 -14.22
CA ALA A 103 -2.66 2.63 -15.37
C ALA A 103 -1.15 2.49 -15.05
N ARG A 104 -0.30 1.95 -15.92
CA ARG A 104 -0.36 1.84 -17.39
C ARG A 104 -0.20 0.42 -17.92
#